data_AF-A0A357A655-F1
#
_entry.id   AF-A0A357A655-F1
#
_cell.length_a   1.000
_cell.length_b   1.000
_cell.length_c   1.000
_cell.angle_alpha   90.00
_cell.angle_beta   90.00
_cell.angle_gamma   90.00
#
_symmetry.space_group_name_H-M   'P 1'
#
loop_
_entity.id
_entity.type
_entity.pdbx_description
1 polymer ?
#
loop_
_entity_poly.entity_id
_entity_poly.type
_entity_poly.pdbx_seq_one_letter_code
_entity_poly.pdbx_strand_id
1 'polypeptide(L)'
;MSVELTTQTCPETETILDPEWNPPTPPTDLIFDDGEPLESNRHRIAMNVLIRSLQQAWSERNDFYTGGNMFVYYSDQEVFNKDFRGPDFFAVLDVDGTKQRQGWVVWQEEGHYPNVIVELMSPSTSKVDTGKKKDIYGRIFRTPDYFVYDP
;
A
#
# COMPACT_ATOMS: atom_id res chain seq x y z
N MET A 1 -55.22 53.89 -5.11
CA MET A 1 -54.69 52.82 -4.23
C MET A 1 -54.16 51.74 -5.16
N SER A 2 -52.90 51.86 -5.57
CA SER A 2 -52.22 50.91 -6.47
C SER A 2 -51.06 50.33 -5.67
N VAL A 3 -51.01 49.01 -5.56
CA VAL A 3 -49.97 48.29 -4.80
C VAL A 3 -48.89 47.89 -5.80
N GLU A 4 -47.70 48.49 -5.70
CA GLU A 4 -46.54 48.07 -6.47
C GLU A 4 -45.94 46.80 -5.85
N LEU A 5 -45.87 45.72 -6.63
CA LEU A 5 -45.09 44.53 -6.26
C LEU A 5 -43.61 44.80 -6.54
N THR A 6 -42.81 44.83 -5.49
CA THR A 6 -41.35 44.86 -5.59
C THR A 6 -40.85 43.45 -5.88
N THR A 7 -40.33 43.22 -7.08
CA THR A 7 -39.62 41.99 -7.45
C THR A 7 -38.28 41.95 -6.71
N GLN A 8 -38.12 41.00 -5.79
CA GLN A 8 -36.88 40.75 -5.08
C GLN A 8 -36.02 39.80 -5.93
N THR A 9 -34.98 40.33 -6.57
CA THR A 9 -34.03 39.55 -7.36
C THR A 9 -33.06 38.84 -6.40
N CYS A 10 -33.09 37.51 -6.36
CA CYS A 10 -32.04 36.71 -5.71
C CYS A 10 -30.71 36.88 -6.46
N PRO A 11 -29.56 36.95 -5.79
CA PRO A 11 -28.28 36.97 -6.47
C PRO A 11 -28.00 35.59 -7.07
N GLU A 12 -27.76 35.55 -8.38
CA GLU A 12 -27.22 34.38 -9.08
C GLU A 12 -25.82 34.10 -8.51
N THR A 13 -25.64 32.90 -7.96
CA THR A 13 -24.34 32.44 -7.49
C THR A 13 -23.56 31.98 -8.72
N GLU A 14 -22.59 32.79 -9.15
CA GLU A 14 -21.60 32.36 -10.14
C GLU A 14 -20.83 31.16 -9.57
N THR A 15 -21.09 29.98 -10.12
CA THR A 15 -20.28 28.79 -9.90
C THR A 15 -18.91 29.03 -10.55
N ILE A 16 -17.94 29.45 -9.75
CA ILE A 16 -16.53 29.39 -10.12
C ILE A 16 -16.20 27.90 -10.27
N LEU A 17 -16.10 27.44 -11.50
CA LEU A 17 -15.52 26.14 -11.82
C LEU A 17 -14.02 26.28 -11.56
N ASP A 18 -13.55 25.76 -10.44
CA ASP A 18 -12.12 25.66 -10.17
C ASP A 18 -11.43 24.92 -11.33
N PRO A 19 -10.35 25.48 -11.89
CA PRO A 19 -9.66 24.88 -13.03
C PRO A 19 -9.10 23.52 -12.61
N GLU A 20 -9.45 22.48 -13.39
CA GLU A 20 -8.91 21.11 -13.36
C GLU A 20 -7.77 20.90 -12.36
N TRP A 21 -8.12 20.50 -11.13
CA TRP A 21 -7.16 19.95 -10.20
C TRP A 21 -6.58 18.68 -10.82
N ASN A 22 -5.38 18.81 -11.37
CA ASN A 22 -4.62 17.69 -11.89
C ASN A 22 -3.65 17.24 -10.79
N PRO A 23 -3.89 16.09 -10.12
CA PRO A 23 -2.98 15.63 -9.09
C PRO A 23 -1.57 15.44 -9.69
N PRO A 24 -0.50 15.77 -8.94
CA PRO A 24 0.85 15.54 -9.41
C PRO A 24 1.02 14.07 -9.79
N THR A 25 1.53 13.82 -10.99
CA THR A 25 1.77 12.45 -11.45
C THR A 25 2.82 11.80 -10.56
N PRO A 26 2.58 10.58 -10.07
CA PRO A 26 3.50 9.91 -9.18
C PRO A 26 4.87 9.71 -9.85
N PRO A 27 5.97 9.66 -9.08
CA PRO A 27 7.32 9.52 -9.63
C PRO A 27 7.46 8.22 -10.43
N THR A 28 8.14 8.29 -11.58
CA THR A 28 8.43 7.14 -12.43
C THR A 28 9.74 6.42 -12.07
N ASP A 29 10.61 7.05 -11.28
CA ASP A 29 11.90 6.50 -10.84
C ASP A 29 11.81 5.99 -9.38
N LEU A 30 10.98 4.98 -9.17
CA LEU A 30 10.84 4.34 -7.85
C LEU A 30 11.95 3.30 -7.65
N ILE A 31 12.58 3.34 -6.48
CA ILE A 31 13.51 2.30 -6.04
C ILE A 31 12.69 1.14 -5.49
N PHE A 32 12.97 -0.10 -5.85
CA PHE A 32 12.16 -1.23 -5.37
C PHE A 32 12.86 -2.15 -4.37
N ASP A 33 14.14 -1.87 -4.12
CA ASP A 33 15.06 -2.61 -3.27
C ASP A 33 16.09 -1.63 -2.69
N ASP A 34 16.44 -1.75 -1.41
CA ASP A 34 17.54 -0.96 -0.80
C ASP A 34 18.92 -1.55 -1.09
N GLY A 35 18.98 -2.75 -1.69
CA GLY A 35 20.22 -3.47 -1.97
C GLY A 35 20.85 -4.07 -0.70
N GLU A 36 20.17 -4.00 0.44
CA GLU A 36 20.64 -4.61 1.68
C GLU A 36 20.32 -6.11 1.65
N PRO A 37 21.30 -6.97 1.95
CA PRO A 37 21.04 -8.40 2.03
C PRO A 37 20.05 -8.69 3.16
N LEU A 38 19.17 -9.65 2.93
CA LEU A 38 18.32 -10.22 3.98
C LEU A 38 19.15 -10.54 5.22
N GLU A 39 18.61 -10.19 6.38
CA GLU A 39 19.37 -10.17 7.63
C GLU A 39 20.04 -11.51 7.99
N SER A 40 19.41 -12.63 7.62
CA SER A 40 20.02 -13.95 7.80
C SER A 40 19.50 -14.97 6.79
N ASN A 41 20.26 -16.07 6.62
CA ASN A 41 19.81 -17.20 5.80
C ASN A 41 18.51 -17.81 6.35
N ARG A 42 18.30 -17.82 7.68
CA ARG A 42 17.05 -18.27 8.30
C ARG A 42 15.87 -17.42 7.83
N HIS A 43 16.04 -16.10 7.84
CA HIS A 43 15.03 -15.14 7.38
C HIS A 43 14.62 -15.39 5.93
N ARG A 44 15.62 -15.53 5.05
CA ARG A 44 15.42 -15.86 3.64
C ARG A 44 14.67 -17.18 3.45
N ILE A 45 15.02 -18.21 4.21
CA ILE A 45 14.34 -19.51 4.13
C ILE A 45 12.89 -19.38 4.57
N ALA A 46 12.63 -18.75 5.71
CA ALA A 46 11.27 -18.57 6.25
C ALA A 46 10.37 -17.77 5.28
N MET A 47 10.86 -16.66 4.74
CA MET A 47 10.14 -15.89 3.71
C MET A 47 9.80 -16.75 2.49
N ASN A 48 10.79 -17.46 1.94
CA ASN A 48 10.58 -18.31 0.77
C ASN A 48 9.59 -19.46 1.06
N VAL A 49 9.59 -19.99 2.28
CA VAL A 49 8.63 -21.01 2.69
C VAL A 49 7.21 -20.43 2.68
N LEU A 50 6.98 -19.23 3.20
CA LEU A 50 5.68 -18.57 3.17
C LEU A 50 5.18 -18.36 1.72
N ILE A 51 6.02 -17.74 0.88
CA ILE A 51 5.69 -17.47 -0.54
C ILE A 51 5.34 -18.76 -1.28
N ARG A 52 6.23 -19.77 -1.21
CA ARG A 52 6.04 -21.02 -1.94
C ARG A 52 4.87 -21.83 -1.42
N SER A 53 4.62 -21.81 -0.11
CA SER A 53 3.48 -22.52 0.47
C SER A 53 2.16 -21.95 -0.01
N LEU A 54 2.04 -20.61 -0.07
CA LEU A 54 0.84 -19.97 -0.58
C LEU A 54 0.65 -20.23 -2.08
N GLN A 55 1.70 -20.06 -2.88
CA GLN A 55 1.68 -20.35 -4.31
C GLN A 55 1.30 -21.80 -4.61
N GLN A 56 1.80 -22.74 -3.81
CA GLN A 56 1.46 -24.16 -3.97
C GLN A 56 0.00 -24.44 -3.58
N ALA A 57 -0.45 -23.90 -2.44
CA ALA A 57 -1.81 -24.09 -1.94
C ALA A 57 -2.87 -23.48 -2.88
N TRP A 58 -2.53 -22.38 -3.55
CA TRP A 58 -3.39 -21.65 -4.47
C TRP A 58 -2.89 -21.73 -5.92
N SER A 59 -2.29 -22.85 -6.31
CA SER A 59 -1.70 -23.06 -7.65
C SER A 59 -2.72 -22.98 -8.79
N GLU A 60 -4.00 -23.27 -8.51
CA GLU A 60 -5.10 -23.17 -9.47
C GLU A 60 -5.78 -21.78 -9.48
N ARG A 61 -5.23 -20.80 -8.74
CA ARG A 61 -5.77 -19.45 -8.60
C ARG A 61 -4.82 -18.41 -9.20
N ASN A 62 -5.40 -17.39 -9.82
CA ASN A 62 -4.67 -16.25 -10.39
C ASN A 62 -5.18 -14.90 -9.87
N ASP A 63 -6.08 -14.92 -8.89
CA ASP A 63 -6.76 -13.77 -8.28
C ASP A 63 -6.04 -13.27 -7.01
N PHE A 64 -4.72 -13.45 -6.93
CA PHE A 64 -3.93 -12.99 -5.80
C PHE A 64 -2.48 -12.73 -6.22
N TYR A 65 -1.81 -11.86 -5.47
CA TYR A 65 -0.37 -11.67 -5.55
C TYR A 65 0.26 -11.94 -4.18
N THR A 66 1.46 -12.52 -4.16
CA THR A 66 2.27 -12.63 -2.95
C THR A 66 3.72 -12.33 -3.24
N GLY A 67 4.38 -11.68 -2.29
CA GLY A 67 5.77 -11.28 -2.39
C GLY A 67 6.36 -11.03 -1.02
N GLY A 68 7.60 -10.56 -1.02
CA GLY A 68 8.37 -10.30 0.19
C GLY A 68 9.69 -9.65 -0.18
N ASN A 69 10.27 -8.90 0.76
CA ASN A 69 11.54 -8.18 0.53
C ASN A 69 11.52 -7.29 -0.72
N MET A 70 10.40 -6.61 -0.95
CA MET A 70 10.19 -5.61 -2.00
C MET A 70 9.36 -4.47 -1.42
N PHE A 71 9.49 -3.25 -1.94
CA PHE A 71 8.78 -2.11 -1.37
C PHE A 71 7.30 -2.04 -1.73
N VAL A 72 6.50 -1.69 -0.72
CA VAL A 72 5.10 -1.31 -0.78
C VAL A 72 5.02 0.22 -0.63
N TYR A 73 4.67 0.89 -1.73
CA TYR A 73 4.45 2.32 -1.79
C TYR A 73 2.99 2.66 -1.57
N TYR A 74 2.69 3.50 -0.58
CA TYR A 74 1.33 3.78 -0.12
C TYR A 74 0.90 5.25 -0.13
N SER A 75 1.79 6.16 -0.53
CA SER A 75 1.49 7.59 -0.69
C SER A 75 2.18 8.11 -1.94
N ASP A 76 1.41 8.69 -2.87
CA ASP A 76 1.88 9.28 -4.12
C ASP A 76 2.49 10.67 -3.91
N GLN A 77 1.93 11.45 -2.98
CA GLN A 77 2.41 12.78 -2.59
C GLN A 77 3.71 12.73 -1.79
N GLU A 78 3.96 11.62 -1.09
CA GLU A 78 5.04 11.50 -0.10
C GLU A 78 6.10 10.46 -0.48
N VAL A 79 6.15 10.01 -1.74
CA VAL A 79 7.25 9.16 -2.23
C VAL A 79 8.62 9.82 -1.92
N PHE A 80 8.70 11.15 -2.00
CA PHE A 80 9.88 11.93 -1.63
C PHE A 80 10.20 11.91 -0.12
N ASN A 81 9.22 11.60 0.75
CA ASN A 81 9.39 11.46 2.20
C ASN A 81 9.68 10.02 2.66
N LYS A 82 9.90 9.08 1.74
CA LYS A 82 10.18 7.66 2.02
C LYS A 82 9.02 6.91 2.68
N ASP A 83 7.80 7.21 2.25
CA ASP A 83 6.59 6.47 2.64
C ASP A 83 6.42 5.19 1.83
N PHE A 84 7.35 4.28 2.05
CA PHE A 84 7.30 2.90 1.61
C PHE A 84 7.65 1.96 2.76
N ARG A 85 7.18 0.71 2.70
CA ARG A 85 7.59 -0.36 3.63
C ARG A 85 8.00 -1.59 2.84
N GLY A 86 9.06 -2.25 3.27
CA GLY A 86 9.46 -3.56 2.78
C GLY A 86 9.03 -4.64 3.77
N PRO A 87 7.78 -5.15 3.70
CA PRO A 87 7.38 -6.28 4.52
C PRO A 87 8.14 -7.54 4.10
N ASP A 88 8.46 -8.39 5.08
CA ASP A 88 9.12 -9.67 4.81
C ASP A 88 8.26 -10.58 3.96
N PHE A 89 6.96 -10.60 4.21
CA PHE A 89 5.98 -11.29 3.39
C PHE A 89 4.68 -10.50 3.36
N PHE A 90 4.04 -10.49 2.20
CA PHE A 90 2.68 -10.00 2.07
C PHE A 90 1.89 -10.76 1.00
N ALA A 91 0.57 -10.66 1.11
CA ALA A 91 -0.36 -11.13 0.09
C ALA A 91 -1.47 -10.10 -0.14
N VAL A 92 -1.90 -10.01 -1.39
CA VAL A 92 -3.00 -9.15 -1.85
C VAL A 92 -3.98 -10.04 -2.61
N LEU A 93 -5.26 -9.91 -2.32
CA LEU A 93 -6.36 -10.67 -2.91
C LEU A 93 -7.10 -9.84 -3.95
N ASP A 94 -7.83 -10.53 -4.82
CA ASP A 94 -8.69 -9.95 -5.84
C ASP A 94 -7.93 -9.05 -6.84
N VAL A 95 -6.69 -9.44 -7.13
CA VAL A 95 -5.78 -8.74 -8.07
C VAL A 95 -5.25 -9.72 -9.13
N ASP A 96 -4.78 -9.20 -10.26
CA ASP A 96 -4.10 -10.03 -11.27
C ASP A 96 -2.75 -10.55 -10.74
N GLY A 97 -2.73 -11.85 -10.42
CA GLY A 97 -1.57 -12.58 -9.95
C GLY A 97 -0.54 -12.93 -11.04
N THR A 98 -0.91 -12.80 -12.31
CA THR A 98 -0.03 -13.13 -13.44
C THR A 98 0.92 -11.99 -13.80
N LYS A 99 0.57 -10.76 -13.39
CA LYS A 99 1.37 -9.56 -13.60
C LYS A 99 2.65 -9.59 -12.75
N GLN A 100 3.79 -9.45 -13.42
CA GLN A 100 5.08 -9.25 -12.74
C GLN A 100 5.16 -7.85 -12.12
N ARG A 101 5.75 -7.77 -10.92
CA ARG A 101 5.88 -6.54 -10.15
C ARG A 101 7.30 -6.43 -9.59
N GLN A 102 7.91 -5.27 -9.77
CA GLN A 102 9.19 -4.95 -9.13
C GLN A 102 8.98 -4.45 -7.69
N GLY A 103 7.85 -3.78 -7.44
CA GLY A 103 7.35 -3.31 -6.14
C GLY A 103 5.83 -3.38 -6.11
N TRP A 104 5.25 -3.18 -4.95
CA TRP A 104 3.81 -2.98 -4.82
C TRP A 104 3.51 -1.49 -4.75
N VAL A 105 2.90 -0.92 -5.79
CA VAL A 105 2.62 0.52 -5.86
C VAL A 105 1.11 0.72 -5.78
N VAL A 106 0.60 1.07 -4.60
CA VAL A 106 -0.84 1.03 -4.30
C VAL A 106 -1.69 1.81 -5.31
N TRP A 107 -1.25 3.00 -5.74
CA TRP A 107 -2.00 3.81 -6.71
C TRP A 107 -1.92 3.26 -8.15
N GLN A 108 -0.94 2.42 -8.48
CA GLN A 108 -0.90 1.68 -9.76
C GLN A 108 -1.68 0.37 -9.70
N GLU A 109 -2.04 -0.07 -8.49
CA GLU A 109 -2.81 -1.28 -8.20
C GLU A 109 -4.21 -0.90 -7.69
N GLU A 110 -4.79 0.20 -8.20
CA GLU A 110 -6.19 0.61 -7.94
C GLU A 110 -6.56 0.76 -6.45
N GLY A 111 -5.58 1.07 -5.60
CA GLY A 111 -5.80 1.21 -4.16
C GLY A 111 -5.79 -0.10 -3.39
N HIS A 112 -5.39 -1.22 -4.02
CA HIS A 112 -5.25 -2.49 -3.33
C HIS A 112 -4.06 -2.47 -2.36
N TYR A 113 -4.36 -2.54 -1.07
CA TYR A 113 -3.37 -2.71 -0.01
C TYR A 113 -3.17 -4.19 0.32
N PRO A 114 -2.02 -4.57 0.90
CA PRO A 114 -1.82 -5.91 1.45
C PRO A 114 -2.93 -6.34 2.40
N ASN A 115 -3.57 -7.46 2.08
CA ASN A 115 -4.56 -8.13 2.93
C ASN A 115 -3.88 -8.87 4.09
N VAL A 116 -2.71 -9.45 3.81
CA VAL A 116 -1.90 -10.16 4.80
C VAL A 116 -0.50 -9.58 4.79
N ILE A 117 0.05 -9.32 5.98
CA ILE A 117 1.47 -9.01 6.18
C ILE A 117 2.01 -9.91 7.29
N VAL A 118 3.17 -10.50 7.04
CA VAL A 118 3.95 -11.23 8.05
C VAL A 118 5.34 -10.61 8.15
N GLU A 119 5.69 -10.14 9.33
CA GLU A 119 7.05 -9.70 9.67
C GLU A 119 7.75 -10.82 10.44
N LEU A 120 8.96 -11.18 9.99
CA LEU A 120 9.81 -12.19 10.59
C LEU A 120 10.81 -11.47 11.49
N MET A 121 10.62 -11.56 12.80
CA MET A 121 11.47 -10.83 13.72
C MET A 121 12.91 -11.33 13.68
N SER A 122 13.79 -10.36 13.85
CA SER A 122 15.16 -10.59 14.21
C SER A 122 15.50 -9.86 15.51
N PRO A 123 16.67 -10.16 16.11
CA PRO A 123 17.15 -9.41 17.27
C PRO A 123 17.24 -7.90 17.01
N SER A 124 17.45 -7.47 15.76
CA SER A 124 17.64 -6.07 15.39
C SER A 124 16.33 -5.32 15.09
N THR A 125 15.26 -6.00 14.65
CA THR A 125 14.01 -5.36 14.20
C THR A 125 12.88 -5.34 15.23
N SER A 126 12.99 -6.12 16.32
CA SER A 126 11.92 -6.38 17.29
C SER A 126 11.13 -5.15 17.78
N LYS A 127 11.82 -4.04 18.08
CA LYS A 127 11.20 -2.80 18.58
C LYS A 127 10.47 -2.00 17.51
N VAL A 128 10.88 -2.11 16.25
CA VAL A 128 10.31 -1.35 15.13
C VAL A 128 9.03 -2.03 14.64
N ASP A 129 9.05 -3.37 14.57
CA ASP A 129 7.94 -4.20 14.10
C ASP A 129 6.71 -4.12 15.02
N THR A 130 6.96 -3.96 16.33
CA THR A 130 5.91 -3.87 17.36
C THR A 130 5.39 -2.45 17.61
N GLY A 131 6.06 -1.43 17.04
CA GLY A 131 5.70 -0.02 17.19
C GLY A 131 5.23 0.61 15.88
N LYS A 132 6.14 1.33 15.20
CA LYS A 132 5.81 2.15 14.03
C LYS A 132 5.22 1.35 12.86
N LYS A 133 5.73 0.15 12.58
CA LYS A 133 5.19 -0.69 11.49
C LYS A 133 3.75 -1.13 11.78
N LYS A 134 3.48 -1.55 13.02
CA LYS A 134 2.12 -1.92 13.46
C LYS A 134 1.12 -0.77 13.26
N ASP A 135 1.49 0.46 13.63
CA ASP A 135 0.60 1.61 13.44
C ASP A 135 0.36 1.91 11.95
N ILE A 136 1.38 1.79 11.11
CA ILE A 136 1.24 2.01 9.66
C ILE A 136 0.36 0.93 9.03
N TYR A 137 0.67 -0.35 9.26
CA TYR A 137 -0.09 -1.45 8.68
C TYR A 137 -1.52 -1.49 9.22
N GLY A 138 -1.71 -1.23 10.51
CA GLY A 138 -3.04 -1.23 11.13
C GLY A 138 -3.91 -0.02 10.77
N ARG A 139 -3.34 1.20 10.70
CA ARG A 139 -4.13 2.43 10.52
C ARG A 139 -4.16 2.93 9.09
N ILE A 140 -3.01 2.89 8.41
CA ILE A 140 -2.87 3.39 7.04
C ILE A 140 -3.28 2.29 6.06
N PHE A 141 -2.62 1.13 6.12
CA PHE A 141 -2.92 0.05 5.16
C PHE A 141 -4.25 -0.62 5.49
N ARG A 142 -4.64 -0.57 6.77
CA ARG A 142 -5.80 -1.29 7.31
C ARG A 142 -5.74 -2.77 6.97
N THR A 143 -4.53 -3.33 6.98
CA THR A 143 -4.25 -4.74 6.71
C THR A 143 -5.04 -5.60 7.71
N PRO A 144 -6.02 -6.40 7.23
CA PRO A 144 -6.83 -7.25 8.11
C PRO A 144 -6.00 -8.21 8.96
N ASP A 145 -4.99 -8.81 8.36
CA ASP A 145 -4.20 -9.88 8.97
C ASP A 145 -2.72 -9.48 9.05
N TYR A 146 -2.34 -8.85 10.16
CA TYR A 146 -0.95 -8.48 10.46
C TYR A 146 -0.36 -9.42 11.52
N PHE A 147 0.66 -10.17 11.14
CA PHE A 147 1.37 -11.09 12.02
C PHE A 147 2.82 -10.68 12.21
N VAL A 148 3.32 -10.92 13.42
CA VAL A 148 4.73 -10.77 13.77
C VAL A 148 5.17 -12.11 14.36
N TYR A 149 6.20 -12.72 13.77
CA TYR A 149 6.69 -14.04 14.16
C TYR A 149 8.10 -13.94 14.77
N ASP A 150 8.25 -14.35 16.02
CA ASP A 150 9.53 -14.46 16.73
C ASP A 150 9.91 -15.95 16.86
N PRO A 151 10.91 -16.43 16.09
CA PRO A 151 11.30 -17.85 16.00
C PRO A 151 12.00 -18.43 17.24
#